data_AF-A0A354C617-F1
#
_entry.id   AF-A0A354C617-F1
#
_cell.length_a   1.000
_cell.length_b   1.000
_cell.length_c   1.000
_cell.angle_alpha   90.00
_cell.angle_beta   90.00
_cell.angle_gamma   90.00
#
_symmetry.space_group_name_H-M   'P 1'
#
loop_
_entity.id
_entity.type
_entity.pdbx_description
1 polymer ?
#
loop_
_entity_poly.entity_id
_entity_poly.type
_entity_poly.pdbx_seq_one_letter_code
_entity_poly.pdbx_strand_id
1 'polypeptide(L)'
;MIETWEEKHMVAEIDNLGRKHGFGVCPAMNAKDACERSQYRERGEIEYIEDPWYGPMDIQGCYPLFSEAPSYTEFCGKPIGWDTEYVLRRFMGYDTEKILFLEREHEIGKIAGAEGRRVAWPPKPKK
;
A
#
# COMPACT_ATOMS: atom_id res chain seq x y z
N MET A 1 -41.70 6.25 -11.01
CA MET A 1 -40.70 6.23 -9.92
C MET A 1 -39.37 6.76 -10.46
N ILE A 2 -38.45 7.13 -9.58
CA ILE A 2 -37.11 7.61 -9.93
C ILE A 2 -36.33 6.53 -10.70
N GLU A 3 -36.35 5.29 -10.23
CA GLU A 3 -35.67 4.13 -10.86
C GLU A 3 -35.99 3.99 -12.36
N THR A 4 -37.27 3.99 -12.73
CA THR A 4 -37.72 3.86 -14.13
C THR A 4 -37.36 5.07 -15.02
N TRP A 5 -37.07 6.22 -14.40
CA TRP A 5 -36.57 7.38 -15.10
C TRP A 5 -35.05 7.28 -15.27
N GLU A 6 -34.32 6.90 -14.22
CA GLU A 6 -32.85 6.73 -14.23
C GLU A 6 -32.39 5.70 -15.26
N GLU A 7 -33.13 4.60 -15.45
CA GLU A 7 -32.86 3.57 -16.47
C GLU A 7 -32.73 4.11 -17.91
N LYS A 8 -33.27 5.31 -18.17
CA LYS A 8 -33.27 5.94 -19.50
C LYS A 8 -32.12 6.93 -19.70
N HIS A 9 -31.29 7.16 -18.70
CA HIS A 9 -30.19 8.13 -18.74
C HIS A 9 -28.85 7.44 -18.50
N MET A 10 -27.82 7.94 -19.15
CA MET A 10 -26.44 7.60 -18.84
C MET A 10 -26.02 8.27 -17.53
N VAL A 11 -25.04 7.66 -16.84
CA VAL A 11 -24.42 8.23 -15.63
C VAL A 11 -23.97 9.68 -15.85
N ALA A 12 -23.38 9.99 -17.01
CA ALA A 12 -22.91 11.35 -17.33
C ALA A 12 -24.06 12.36 -17.48
N GLU A 13 -25.22 11.92 -17.96
CA GLU A 13 -26.40 12.78 -18.08
C GLU A 13 -26.97 13.10 -16.71
N ILE A 14 -27.02 12.10 -15.81
CA ILE A 14 -27.44 12.27 -14.42
C ILE A 14 -26.45 13.19 -13.67
N ASP A 15 -25.13 13.03 -13.84
CA ASP A 15 -24.12 13.92 -13.24
C ASP A 15 -24.33 15.38 -13.69
N ASN A 16 -24.57 15.59 -14.98
CA ASN A 16 -24.87 16.92 -15.53
C ASN A 16 -26.15 17.52 -14.95
N LEU A 17 -27.20 16.71 -14.76
CA LEU A 17 -28.43 17.15 -14.10
C LEU A 17 -28.19 17.51 -12.64
N GLY A 18 -27.37 16.72 -11.92
CA GLY A 18 -26.95 17.01 -10.55
C GLY A 18 -26.28 18.37 -10.44
N ARG A 19 -25.31 18.65 -11.31
CA ARG A 19 -24.62 19.95 -11.39
C ARG A 19 -25.57 21.11 -11.73
N LYS A 20 -26.51 20.88 -12.65
CA LYS A 20 -27.46 21.91 -13.12
C LYS A 20 -28.53 22.23 -12.08
N HIS A 21 -29.02 21.24 -11.35
CA HIS A 21 -30.16 21.35 -10.46
C HIS A 21 -29.79 21.32 -8.97
N GLY A 22 -28.52 21.11 -8.62
CA GLY A 22 -27.99 21.26 -7.26
C GLY A 22 -28.20 20.04 -6.36
N PHE A 23 -28.16 18.82 -6.91
CA PHE A 23 -28.22 17.59 -6.12
C PHE A 23 -26.96 16.74 -6.31
N GLY A 24 -26.57 16.03 -5.25
CA GLY A 24 -25.40 15.16 -5.25
C GLY A 24 -25.68 13.86 -5.98
N VAL A 25 -24.77 13.47 -6.87
CA VAL A 25 -24.79 12.19 -7.57
C VAL A 25 -23.36 11.67 -7.66
N CYS A 26 -23.23 10.35 -7.51
CA CYS A 26 -21.95 9.67 -7.61
C CYS A 26 -22.21 8.30 -8.26
N PRO A 27 -21.44 7.91 -9.28
CA PRO A 27 -21.53 6.56 -9.80
C PRO A 27 -21.09 5.53 -8.76
N ALA A 28 -21.67 4.34 -8.83
CA ALA A 28 -21.09 3.17 -8.19
C ALA A 28 -19.76 2.85 -8.88
N MET A 29 -18.66 2.94 -8.13
CA MET A 29 -17.31 2.76 -8.63
C MET A 29 -16.73 1.43 -8.15
N ASN A 30 -15.87 0.83 -8.97
CA ASN A 30 -15.03 -0.32 -8.60
C ASN A 30 -13.58 0.13 -8.33
N ALA A 31 -12.71 -0.83 -7.98
CA ALA A 31 -11.32 -0.54 -7.66
C ALA A 31 -10.53 0.05 -8.84
N LYS A 32 -10.82 -0.37 -10.08
CA LYS A 32 -10.17 0.16 -11.29
C LYS A 32 -10.50 1.64 -11.47
N ASP A 33 -11.76 2.03 -11.25
CA ASP A 33 -12.18 3.44 -11.32
C ASP A 33 -11.36 4.32 -10.34
N ALA A 34 -11.06 3.81 -9.15
CA ALA A 34 -10.25 4.54 -8.17
C ALA A 34 -8.80 4.73 -8.65
N CYS A 35 -8.17 3.70 -9.23
CA CYS A 35 -6.79 3.77 -9.74
C CYS A 35 -6.63 4.69 -10.96
N GLU A 36 -7.66 4.78 -11.81
CA GLU A 36 -7.63 5.53 -13.08
C GLU A 36 -8.03 7.01 -12.94
N ARG A 37 -8.77 7.37 -11.89
CA ARG A 37 -9.27 8.73 -11.65
C ARG A 37 -8.20 9.62 -11.00
N SER A 38 -7.86 10.74 -11.64
CA SER A 38 -6.75 11.59 -11.22
C SER A 38 -6.93 12.15 -9.81
N GLN A 39 -8.16 12.47 -9.39
CA GLN A 39 -8.40 13.07 -8.08
C GLN A 39 -7.95 12.18 -6.91
N TYR A 40 -7.98 10.85 -7.06
CA TYR A 40 -7.52 9.94 -6.02
C TYR A 40 -6.00 9.98 -5.87
N ARG A 41 -5.27 10.10 -6.98
CA ARG A 41 -3.81 10.28 -6.96
C ARG A 41 -3.41 11.65 -6.46
N GLU A 42 -4.08 12.71 -6.91
CA GLU A 42 -3.82 14.09 -6.51
C GLU A 42 -4.00 14.32 -5.00
N ARG A 43 -4.88 13.53 -4.36
CA ARG A 43 -5.16 13.60 -2.91
C ARG A 43 -4.36 12.61 -2.07
N GLY A 44 -3.52 11.78 -2.68
CA GLY A 44 -2.80 10.71 -1.98
C GLY A 44 -3.71 9.59 -1.47
N GLU A 45 -4.92 9.42 -2.03
CA GLU A 45 -5.77 8.27 -1.74
C GLU A 45 -5.31 7.02 -2.50
N ILE A 46 -4.76 7.20 -3.70
CA ILE A 46 -4.05 6.15 -4.45
C ILE A 46 -2.61 6.62 -4.67
N GLU A 47 -1.66 5.83 -4.20
CA GLU A 47 -0.22 6.08 -4.34
C GLU A 47 0.39 5.05 -5.30
N TYR A 48 1.30 5.49 -6.15
CA TYR A 48 2.17 4.58 -6.91
C TYR A 48 3.46 4.37 -6.14
N ILE A 49 3.84 3.12 -5.92
CA ILE A 49 5.12 2.79 -5.29
C ILE A 49 5.93 1.81 -6.13
N GLU A 50 7.25 1.92 -6.04
CA GLU A 50 8.22 0.97 -6.56
C GLU A 50 8.69 0.10 -5.39
N ASP A 51 7.94 -0.96 -5.08
CA ASP A 51 8.26 -1.80 -3.93
C ASP A 51 9.52 -2.66 -4.21
N PRO A 52 10.52 -2.68 -3.31
CA PRO A 52 11.77 -3.42 -3.54
C PRO A 52 11.59 -4.94 -3.60
N TRP A 53 10.47 -5.46 -3.09
CA TRP A 53 10.12 -6.87 -3.08
C TRP A 53 9.21 -7.23 -4.25
N TYR A 54 8.13 -6.48 -4.41
CA TYR A 54 7.01 -6.83 -5.29
C TYR A 54 6.98 -6.05 -6.60
N GLY A 55 7.83 -5.02 -6.75
CA GLY A 55 7.90 -4.19 -7.94
C GLY A 55 6.85 -3.06 -7.96
N PRO A 56 6.60 -2.47 -9.14
CA PRO A 56 5.71 -1.33 -9.28
C PRO A 56 4.24 -1.70 -9.07
N MET A 57 3.53 -0.91 -8.26
CA MET A 57 2.09 -1.10 -8.04
C MET A 57 1.39 0.17 -7.52
N ASP A 58 0.08 0.26 -7.80
CA ASP A 58 -0.82 1.21 -7.14
C ASP A 58 -1.29 0.61 -5.81
N ILE A 59 -1.28 1.42 -4.76
CA ILE A 59 -1.75 1.06 -3.42
C ILE A 59 -2.74 2.09 -2.88
N GLN A 60 -3.48 1.68 -1.86
CA GLN A 60 -4.18 2.63 -1.01
C GLN A 60 -3.15 3.50 -0.29
N GLY A 61 -3.21 4.81 -0.50
CA GLY A 61 -2.36 5.77 0.20
C GLY A 61 -2.76 5.95 1.65
N CYS A 62 -1.89 6.61 2.40
CA CYS A 62 -2.05 6.75 3.84
C CYS A 62 -3.18 7.72 4.20
N TYR A 63 -4.11 7.28 5.07
CA TYR A 63 -5.25 8.08 5.50
C TYR A 63 -5.54 7.90 7.01
N PRO A 64 -5.94 8.95 7.76
CA PRO A 64 -6.20 10.33 7.32
C PRO A 64 -4.93 11.14 7.03
N LEU A 65 -5.09 12.23 6.28
CA LEU A 65 -3.99 13.14 5.95
C LEU A 65 -3.68 14.07 7.13
N PHE A 66 -2.43 14.07 7.59
CA PHE A 66 -1.97 14.93 8.69
C PHE A 66 -1.10 16.06 8.16
N SER A 67 -1.46 17.31 8.44
CA SER A 67 -0.74 18.50 7.95
C SER A 67 0.64 18.69 8.59
N GLU A 68 0.80 18.29 9.86
CA GLU A 68 2.07 18.45 10.60
C GLU A 68 2.97 17.21 10.54
N ALA A 69 2.40 16.06 10.18
CA ALA A 69 3.09 14.77 10.15
C ALA A 69 2.63 13.97 8.92
N PRO A 70 2.92 14.44 7.69
CA PRO A 70 2.52 13.73 6.48
C PRO A 70 3.10 12.31 6.47
N SER A 71 2.21 11.36 6.22
CA SER A 71 2.54 9.95 6.09
C SER A 71 3.12 9.64 4.71
N TYR A 72 3.89 8.55 4.62
CA TYR A 72 4.36 7.98 3.36
C TYR A 72 4.44 6.46 3.49
N THR A 73 4.27 5.76 2.38
CA THR A 73 4.44 4.30 2.32
C THR A 73 5.87 3.96 1.92
N GLU A 74 6.64 3.34 2.83
CA GLU A 74 8.03 2.92 2.55
C GLU A 74 8.10 1.56 1.83
N PHE A 75 7.20 0.65 2.18
CA PHE A 75 7.09 -0.69 1.60
C PHE A 75 5.64 -1.19 1.80
N CYS A 76 5.12 -1.95 0.83
CA CYS A 76 3.82 -2.62 0.95
C CYS A 76 3.80 -3.66 2.06
N GLY A 77 4.93 -4.33 2.23
CA GLY A 77 5.12 -5.41 3.17
C GLY A 77 6.51 -5.97 3.04
N LYS A 78 7.11 -6.33 4.16
CA LYS A 78 8.39 -7.03 4.15
C LYS A 78 8.15 -8.54 4.00
N PRO A 79 9.05 -9.26 3.31
CA PRO A 79 9.04 -10.71 3.26
C PRO A 79 9.00 -11.32 4.67
N ILE A 80 8.42 -12.51 4.79
CA ILE A 80 8.33 -13.20 6.09
C ILE A 80 9.73 -13.43 6.63
N GLY A 81 9.95 -13.08 7.90
CA GLY A 81 11.23 -13.24 8.58
C GLY A 81 12.31 -12.21 8.21
N TRP A 82 11.97 -11.19 7.41
CA TRP A 82 12.92 -10.17 6.95
C TRP A 82 13.69 -9.49 8.09
N ASP A 83 12.99 -9.11 9.15
CA ASP A 83 13.58 -8.40 10.30
C ASP A 83 14.07 -9.33 11.42
N THR A 84 13.93 -10.67 11.29
CA THR A 84 14.21 -11.64 12.38
C THR A 84 15.61 -11.50 12.93
N GLU A 85 16.63 -11.55 12.07
CA GLU A 85 18.02 -11.45 12.51
C GLU A 85 18.32 -10.08 13.14
N TYR A 86 17.83 -8.99 12.54
CA TYR A 86 18.01 -7.65 13.09
C TYR A 86 17.43 -7.54 14.50
N VAL A 87 16.21 -8.02 14.71
CA VAL A 87 15.53 -7.95 16.02
C VAL A 87 16.26 -8.80 17.06
N LEU A 88 16.63 -10.05 16.72
CA LEU A 88 17.33 -10.95 17.65
C LEU A 88 18.70 -10.40 18.05
N ARG A 89 19.45 -9.83 17.11
CA ARG A 89 20.73 -9.17 17.44
C ARG A 89 20.52 -7.91 18.27
N ARG A 90 19.63 -7.03 17.81
CA ARG A 90 19.48 -5.68 18.38
C ARG A 90 18.88 -5.70 19.78
N PHE A 91 17.91 -6.56 20.02
CA PHE A 91 17.11 -6.55 21.25
C PHE A 91 17.40 -7.73 22.17
N MET A 92 17.81 -8.89 21.64
CA MET A 92 18.14 -10.07 22.46
C MET A 92 19.64 -10.29 22.64
N GLY A 93 20.48 -9.55 21.90
CA GLY A 93 21.94 -9.69 21.95
C GLY A 93 22.45 -11.02 21.40
N TYR A 94 21.66 -11.71 20.58
CA TYR A 94 22.07 -12.99 20.02
C TYR A 94 23.18 -12.83 19.00
N ASP A 95 24.15 -13.74 19.05
CA ASP A 95 25.22 -13.84 18.06
C ASP A 95 24.79 -14.70 16.86
N THR A 96 25.70 -14.80 15.89
CA THR A 96 25.46 -15.58 14.66
C THR A 96 25.26 -17.06 14.96
N GLU A 97 25.99 -17.62 15.92
CA GLU A 97 25.92 -19.05 16.23
C GLU A 97 24.57 -19.42 16.81
N LYS A 98 24.06 -18.61 17.76
CA LYS A 98 22.75 -18.82 18.36
C LYS A 98 21.63 -18.67 17.33
N ILE A 99 21.69 -17.66 16.46
CA ILE A 99 20.67 -17.47 15.41
C ILE A 99 20.65 -18.65 14.44
N LEU A 100 21.83 -19.09 13.96
CA LEU A 100 21.92 -20.24 13.07
C LEU A 100 21.49 -21.55 13.75
N PHE A 101 21.71 -21.69 15.06
CA PHE A 101 21.19 -22.81 15.84
C PHE A 101 19.65 -22.79 15.86
N LEU A 102 19.03 -21.67 16.19
CA LEU A 102 17.57 -21.52 16.21
C LEU A 102 16.94 -21.77 14.81
N GLU A 103 17.60 -21.33 13.74
CA GLU A 103 17.16 -21.62 12.36
C GLU A 103 17.23 -23.13 12.04
N ARG A 104 18.24 -23.85 12.53
CA ARG A 104 18.38 -25.31 12.33
C ARG A 104 17.38 -26.11 13.13
N GLU A 105 17.08 -25.69 14.36
CA GLU A 105 16.06 -26.33 15.22
C GLU A 105 14.63 -25.96 14.81
N HIS A 106 14.46 -25.15 13.76
CA HIS A 106 13.17 -24.65 13.29
C HIS A 106 12.39 -23.83 14.33
N GLU A 107 13.09 -23.24 15.31
CA GLU A 107 12.51 -22.31 16.28
C GLU A 107 12.27 -20.92 15.67
N ILE A 108 13.06 -20.54 14.65
CA ILE A 108 12.86 -19.33 13.85
C ILE A 108 12.87 -19.67 12.35
N GLY A 109 12.05 -18.92 11.59
CA GLY A 109 11.94 -19.10 10.14
C GLY A 109 13.08 -18.44 9.35
N LYS A 110 13.39 -19.01 8.18
CA LYS A 110 14.22 -18.34 7.16
C LYS A 110 13.43 -17.22 6.48
N ILE A 111 14.14 -16.30 5.84
CA ILE A 111 13.49 -15.25 5.03
C ILE A 111 12.81 -15.93 3.85
N ALA A 112 11.47 -15.95 3.85
CA ALA A 112 10.66 -16.58 2.82
C ALA A 112 10.15 -15.55 1.82
N GLY A 113 10.32 -15.81 0.53
CA GLY A 113 9.87 -14.93 -0.56
C GLY A 113 10.87 -13.85 -0.97
N ALA A 114 12.10 -13.90 -0.43
CA ALA A 114 13.21 -13.00 -0.79
C ALA A 114 14.56 -13.71 -0.73
N GLU A 115 14.57 -15.02 -1.03
CA GLU A 115 15.76 -15.84 -1.12
C GLU A 115 16.77 -15.19 -2.08
N GLY A 116 17.99 -14.92 -1.59
CA GLY A 116 19.03 -14.22 -2.37
C GLY A 116 18.95 -12.69 -2.35
N ARG A 117 17.89 -12.08 -1.80
CA ARG A 117 17.77 -10.62 -1.70
C ARG A 117 18.16 -10.02 -0.33
N ARG A 118 18.75 -10.81 0.59
CA ARG A 118 19.31 -10.32 1.89
C ARG A 118 20.29 -9.15 1.75
N VAL A 119 20.85 -8.93 0.56
CA VAL A 119 21.80 -7.86 0.24
C VAL A 119 21.15 -6.53 -0.16
N ALA A 120 19.82 -6.48 -0.31
CA ALA A 120 19.10 -5.28 -0.74
C ALA A 120 18.78 -4.33 0.43
N TRP A 121 19.76 -4.07 1.32
CA TRP A 121 19.64 -2.88 2.16
C TRP A 121 19.93 -1.68 1.25
N PRO A 122 18.93 -0.87 0.84
CA PRO A 122 19.27 0.36 0.16
C PRO A 122 20.19 1.16 1.09
N PRO A 123 21.33 1.68 0.60
CA PRO A 123 22.19 2.50 1.43
C PRO A 123 21.35 3.60 2.07
N LYS A 124 21.52 3.81 3.39
CA LYS A 124 20.79 4.86 4.11
C LYS A 124 20.82 6.14 3.27
N PRO A 125 19.68 6.79 2.99
CA PRO A 125 19.69 8.08 2.33
C PRO A 125 20.61 9.00 3.14
N LYS A 126 21.58 9.62 2.46
CA LYS A 126 22.48 10.58 3.08
C LYS A 126 21.60 11.74 3.58
N LYS A 127 21.67 12.00 4.89
CA LYS A 127 21.09 13.20 5.52
C LYS A 127 21.74 14.45 4.95
#